data_AF-A0A2G5DGD9-F1
#
_entry.id   AF-A0A2G5DGD9-F1
#
_cell.length_a   1.000
_cell.length_b   1.000
_cell.length_c   1.000
_cell.angle_alpha   90.00
_cell.angle_beta   90.00
_cell.angle_gamma   90.00
#
_symmetry.space_group_name_H-M   'P 1'
#
loop_
_entity.id
_entity.type
_entity.pdbx_description
1 polymer ?
#
loop_
_entity_poly.entity_id
_entity_poly.type
_entity_poly.pdbx_seq_one_letter_code
_entity_poly.pdbx_strand_id
1 'polypeptide(L)'
;MAAIHDEQYKIKEDLELQNNKRRKSTSYIESMEHSFCSQFLNGSNPWMARYVYGLIFLVMTLFAWGIRDYGRELLKEIERLKDCKGGETCLGTEGVLRVSLGCFIFYFTMFLSTAGTTKLHEARDSWHSGWWITKIFMGIGLMVLPFFIPNKFIEVYGEVAHFGAGVFLLIQLISIISFITWLNDCCRSEKYSERCYIQVTLLSLAAYIVCITGIILMYIWYAPELTCVRNIFFITMTLVLLHLMTSVSLHTKINAGFLTPGLMGLYIVYICWCALRS
;
A
#
# COMPACT_ATOMS: atom_id res chain seq x y z
N MET A 1 17.97 63.15 -11.42
CA MET A 1 19.07 62.52 -10.65
C MET A 1 18.58 61.88 -9.35
N ALA A 2 17.69 62.52 -8.58
CA ALA A 2 17.10 61.94 -7.36
C ALA A 2 16.24 60.67 -7.60
N ALA A 3 15.41 60.63 -8.65
CA ALA A 3 14.54 59.48 -8.93
C ALA A 3 15.30 58.18 -9.26
N ILE A 4 16.45 58.28 -9.94
CA ILE A 4 17.30 57.13 -10.30
C ILE A 4 18.01 56.57 -9.06
N HIS A 5 18.36 57.44 -8.10
CA HIS A 5 19.00 57.03 -6.85
C HIS A 5 18.00 56.30 -5.91
N ASP A 6 16.74 56.72 -5.91
CA ASP A 6 15.68 56.08 -5.13
C ASP A 6 15.32 54.69 -5.68
N GLU A 7 15.27 54.56 -7.02
CA GLU A 7 15.00 53.29 -7.69
C GLU A 7 16.13 52.27 -7.48
N GLN A 8 17.40 52.71 -7.52
CA GLN A 8 18.56 51.86 -7.21
C GLN A 8 18.57 51.40 -5.75
N TYR A 9 18.15 52.25 -4.81
CA TYR A 9 18.07 51.88 -3.40
C TYR A 9 17.02 50.79 -3.17
N LYS A 10 15.84 50.94 -3.79
CA LYS A 10 14.74 49.97 -3.69
C LYS A 10 15.10 48.61 -4.27
N ILE A 11 15.78 48.59 -5.44
CA ILE A 11 16.26 47.36 -6.06
C ILE A 11 17.27 46.64 -5.15
N LYS A 12 18.15 47.38 -4.48
CA LYS A 12 19.15 46.81 -3.56
C LYS A 12 18.51 46.19 -2.33
N GLU A 13 17.48 46.85 -1.77
CA GLU A 13 16.72 46.35 -0.62
C GLU A 13 15.93 45.08 -0.96
N ASP A 14 15.31 45.04 -2.14
CA ASP A 14 14.59 43.85 -2.64
C ASP A 14 15.54 42.66 -2.89
N LEU A 15 16.75 42.91 -3.41
CA LEU A 15 17.80 41.90 -3.59
C LEU A 15 18.32 41.34 -2.26
N GLU A 16 18.52 42.19 -1.25
CA GLU A 16 18.92 41.76 0.09
C GLU A 16 17.82 40.92 0.77
N LEU A 17 16.56 41.32 0.61
CA LEU A 17 15.41 40.60 1.16
C LEU A 17 15.22 39.23 0.48
N GLN A 18 15.40 39.13 -0.84
CA GLN A 18 15.38 37.85 -1.55
C GLN A 18 16.54 36.95 -1.13
N ASN A 19 17.75 37.49 -0.99
CA ASN A 19 18.92 36.71 -0.56
C ASN A 19 18.78 36.17 0.87
N ASN A 20 18.19 36.95 1.78
CA ASN A 20 17.94 36.52 3.15
C ASN A 20 16.87 35.41 3.22
N LYS A 21 15.79 35.52 2.42
CA LYS A 21 14.79 34.45 2.27
C LYS A 21 15.40 33.15 1.73
N ARG A 22 16.25 33.25 0.71
CA ARG A 22 16.93 32.09 0.11
C ARG A 22 17.86 31.41 1.13
N ARG A 23 18.66 32.18 1.85
CA ARG A 23 19.60 31.69 2.87
C ARG A 23 18.89 30.99 4.04
N LYS A 24 17.76 31.55 4.50
CA LYS A 24 16.91 30.90 5.50
C LYS A 24 16.37 29.56 4.99
N SER A 25 15.79 29.55 3.79
CA SER A 25 15.26 28.32 3.16
C SER A 25 16.32 27.22 3.07
N THR A 26 17.53 27.54 2.60
CA THR A 26 18.65 26.59 2.52
C THR A 26 19.04 26.04 3.89
N SER A 27 19.11 26.87 4.94
CA SER A 27 19.43 26.39 6.30
C SER A 27 18.34 25.49 6.91
N TYR A 28 17.06 25.72 6.56
CA TYR A 28 15.98 24.85 7.00
C TYR A 28 16.04 23.49 6.29
N ILE A 29 16.38 23.47 4.99
CA ILE A 29 16.56 22.24 4.22
C ILE A 29 17.74 21.44 4.76
N GLU A 30 18.90 22.07 4.97
CA GLU A 30 20.08 21.40 5.55
C GLU A 30 19.81 20.87 6.96
N SER A 31 19.11 21.62 7.81
CA SER A 31 18.72 21.17 9.16
C SER A 31 17.76 19.98 9.12
N MET A 32 16.81 19.98 8.19
CA MET A 32 15.88 18.88 7.99
C MET A 32 16.57 17.62 7.44
N GLU A 33 17.51 17.78 6.50
CA GLU A 33 18.36 16.69 6.00
C GLU A 33 19.24 16.11 7.10
N HIS A 34 19.89 16.93 7.93
CA HIS A 34 20.73 16.45 9.03
C HIS A 34 19.91 15.71 10.10
N SER A 35 18.70 16.19 10.41
CA SER A 35 17.77 15.55 11.34
C SER A 35 17.24 14.21 10.79
N PHE A 36 16.87 14.17 9.51
CA PHE A 36 16.42 12.96 8.85
C PHE A 36 17.56 11.93 8.74
N CYS A 37 18.75 12.35 8.28
CA CYS A 37 19.90 11.47 8.11
C CYS A 37 20.41 10.92 9.44
N SER A 38 20.46 11.74 10.51
CA SER A 38 20.84 11.26 11.86
C SER A 38 19.81 10.31 12.47
N GLN A 39 18.50 10.56 12.26
CA GLN A 39 17.44 9.63 12.65
C GLN A 39 17.49 8.32 11.84
N PHE A 40 17.84 8.39 10.55
CA PHE A 40 17.96 7.23 9.66
C PHE A 40 19.25 6.41 9.90
N LEU A 41 20.32 7.06 10.36
CA LEU A 41 21.59 6.40 10.68
C LEU A 41 21.58 5.71 12.05
N ASN A 42 21.03 6.34 13.10
CA ASN A 42 21.16 5.80 14.46
C ASN A 42 20.00 6.13 15.43
N GLY A 43 18.91 6.75 14.97
CA GLY A 43 17.76 7.11 15.81
C GLY A 43 16.75 5.97 15.96
N SER A 44 16.69 5.36 17.14
CA SER A 44 15.69 4.33 17.49
C SER A 44 14.31 4.98 17.68
N ASN A 45 13.49 5.07 16.62
CA ASN A 45 12.13 5.58 16.71
C ASN A 45 11.11 4.52 16.24
N PRO A 46 10.33 3.92 17.16
CA PRO A 46 9.43 2.81 16.82
C PRO A 46 8.26 3.25 15.93
N TRP A 47 7.83 4.51 16.01
CA TRP A 47 6.78 5.04 15.12
C TRP A 47 7.29 5.19 13.70
N MET A 48 8.48 5.76 13.53
CA MET A 48 9.12 5.90 12.22
C MET A 48 9.39 4.53 11.58
N ALA A 49 9.81 3.53 12.37
CA ALA A 49 10.07 2.19 11.89
C ALA A 49 8.87 1.56 11.17
N ARG A 50 7.65 1.75 11.69
CA ARG A 50 6.41 1.26 11.06
C ARG A 50 6.24 1.83 9.65
N TYR A 51 6.42 3.14 9.49
CA TYR A 51 6.30 3.81 8.20
C TYR A 51 7.41 3.39 7.23
N VAL A 52 8.65 3.26 7.72
CA VAL A 52 9.79 2.83 6.88
C VAL A 52 9.58 1.40 6.38
N TYR A 53 9.17 0.46 7.24
CA TYR A 53 8.83 -0.89 6.78
C TYR A 53 7.66 -0.90 5.80
N GLY A 54 6.64 -0.05 5.99
CA GLY A 54 5.55 0.11 5.02
C GLY A 54 6.04 0.64 3.67
N LEU A 55 6.95 1.62 3.67
CA LEU A 55 7.55 2.17 2.47
C LEU A 55 8.42 1.14 1.74
N ILE A 56 9.23 0.36 2.47
CA ILE A 56 10.01 -0.74 1.90
C ILE A 56 9.07 -1.74 1.22
N PHE A 57 8.00 -2.17 1.90
CA PHE A 57 7.02 -3.08 1.32
C PHE A 57 6.39 -2.53 0.03
N LEU A 58 6.04 -1.23 0.03
CA LEU A 58 5.50 -0.54 -1.14
C LEU A 58 6.50 -0.53 -2.30
N VAL A 59 7.75 -0.12 -2.04
CA VAL A 59 8.82 -0.10 -3.06
C VAL A 59 9.05 -1.50 -3.64
N MET A 60 9.08 -2.53 -2.78
CA MET A 60 9.23 -3.91 -3.25
C MET A 60 8.06 -4.39 -4.09
N THR A 61 6.83 -3.95 -3.76
CA THR A 61 5.63 -4.25 -4.55
C THR A 61 5.68 -3.57 -5.92
N LEU A 62 6.11 -2.30 -5.98
CA LEU A 62 6.32 -1.59 -7.23
C LEU A 62 7.43 -2.24 -8.07
N PHE A 63 8.49 -2.73 -7.43
CA PHE A 63 9.56 -3.45 -8.09
C PHE A 63 9.07 -4.79 -8.67
N ALA A 64 8.28 -5.55 -7.91
CA ALA A 64 7.65 -6.77 -8.42
C ALA A 64 6.72 -6.49 -9.61
N TRP A 65 5.94 -5.41 -9.55
CA TRP A 65 5.12 -4.93 -10.67
C TRP A 65 5.99 -4.58 -11.89
N GLY A 66 7.10 -3.88 -11.68
CA GLY A 66 8.07 -3.55 -12.72
C GLY A 66 8.68 -4.80 -13.37
N ILE A 67 9.05 -5.81 -12.58
CA ILE A 67 9.56 -7.09 -13.10
C ILE A 67 8.49 -7.82 -13.91
N ARG A 68 7.23 -7.82 -13.46
CA ARG A 68 6.13 -8.45 -14.19
C ARG A 68 5.89 -7.82 -15.56
N ASP A 69 5.87 -6.49 -15.63
CA ASP A 69 5.44 -5.76 -16.83
C ASP A 69 6.62 -5.40 -17.76
N TYR A 70 7.83 -5.22 -17.24
CA TYR A 70 9.02 -4.78 -17.98
C TYR A 70 10.25 -5.70 -17.83
N GLY A 71 10.28 -6.60 -16.86
CA GLY A 71 11.43 -7.46 -16.57
C GLY A 71 11.68 -8.58 -17.59
N ARG A 72 10.92 -8.65 -18.68
CA ARG A 72 10.96 -9.77 -19.64
C ARG A 72 12.35 -10.02 -20.22
N GLU A 73 13.05 -8.97 -20.63
CA GLU A 73 14.38 -9.11 -21.24
C GLU A 73 15.43 -9.57 -20.22
N LEU A 74 15.35 -9.05 -18.99
CA LEU A 74 16.23 -9.46 -17.87
C LEU A 74 15.98 -10.91 -17.44
N LEU A 75 14.72 -11.36 -17.46
CA LEU A 75 14.35 -12.71 -17.03
C LEU A 75 14.67 -13.78 -18.09
N LYS A 76 14.62 -13.46 -19.39
CA LYS A 76 14.97 -14.38 -20.49
C LYS A 76 16.45 -14.76 -20.52
N GLU A 77 17.31 -13.85 -20.06
CA GLU A 77 18.76 -14.08 -20.01
C GLU A 77 19.14 -15.12 -18.95
N ILE A 78 18.31 -15.28 -17.92
CA ILE A 78 18.52 -16.27 -16.87
C ILE A 78 18.13 -17.66 -17.40
N GLU A 79 19.14 -18.50 -17.65
CA GLU A 79 18.97 -19.84 -18.23
C GLU A 79 17.98 -20.74 -17.45
N ARG A 80 17.83 -20.54 -16.14
CA ARG A 80 16.85 -21.25 -15.32
C ARG A 80 15.39 -20.91 -15.63
N LEU A 81 15.09 -19.73 -16.18
CA LEU A 81 13.73 -19.30 -16.53
C LEU A 81 13.32 -19.66 -17.97
N LYS A 82 14.23 -20.25 -18.77
CA LYS A 82 13.95 -20.66 -20.17
C LYS A 82 12.95 -21.81 -20.30
N ASP A 83 12.70 -22.57 -19.23
CA ASP A 83 11.84 -23.76 -19.25
C ASP A 83 10.33 -23.44 -19.06
N CYS A 84 9.95 -22.16 -19.05
CA CYS A 84 8.56 -21.70 -18.96
C CYS A 84 7.78 -22.05 -20.25
N LYS A 85 7.14 -23.22 -20.27
CA LYS A 85 6.32 -23.70 -21.41
C LYS A 85 5.07 -22.85 -21.69
N GLY A 86 4.67 -21.97 -20.76
CA GLY A 86 3.46 -21.14 -20.83
C GLY A 86 3.61 -19.76 -21.48
N GLY A 87 4.77 -19.43 -22.05
CA GLY A 87 4.99 -18.14 -22.73
C GLY A 87 5.20 -16.95 -21.78
N GLU A 88 4.84 -15.74 -22.21
CA GLU A 88 5.22 -14.48 -21.53
C GLU A 88 4.59 -14.29 -20.13
N THR A 89 3.39 -14.83 -19.90
CA THR A 89 2.68 -14.75 -18.60
C THR A 89 3.34 -15.61 -17.52
N CYS A 90 3.94 -16.74 -17.92
CA CYS A 90 4.69 -17.63 -17.04
C CYS A 90 5.92 -16.93 -16.47
N LEU A 91 6.70 -16.27 -17.35
CA LEU A 91 7.94 -15.58 -16.99
C LEU A 91 7.68 -14.45 -15.98
N GLY A 92 6.65 -13.64 -16.22
CA GLY A 92 6.27 -12.54 -15.33
C GLY A 92 5.80 -13.04 -13.96
N THR A 93 5.02 -14.12 -13.93
CA THR A 93 4.55 -14.73 -12.67
C THR A 93 5.70 -15.29 -11.84
N GLU A 94 6.63 -16.00 -12.48
CA GLU A 94 7.80 -16.55 -11.80
C GLU A 94 8.73 -15.44 -11.28
N GLY A 95 8.90 -14.35 -12.04
CA GLY A 95 9.65 -13.17 -11.59
C GLY A 95 9.03 -12.52 -10.34
N VAL A 96 7.71 -12.34 -10.32
CA VAL A 96 6.99 -11.79 -9.15
C VAL A 96 7.15 -12.71 -7.93
N LEU A 97 7.03 -14.03 -8.12
CA LEU A 97 7.20 -15.01 -7.04
C LEU A 97 8.61 -15.00 -6.44
N ARG A 98 9.65 -14.79 -7.25
CA ARG A 98 11.03 -14.68 -6.75
C ARG A 98 11.23 -13.40 -5.93
N VAL A 99 10.72 -12.28 -6.40
CA VAL A 99 10.78 -11.00 -5.65
C VAL A 99 9.99 -11.09 -4.35
N SER A 100 8.78 -11.68 -4.39
CA SER A 100 7.97 -11.84 -3.18
C SER A 100 8.62 -12.81 -2.18
N LEU A 101 9.30 -13.87 -2.64
CA LEU A 101 10.10 -14.74 -1.78
C LEU A 101 11.23 -13.99 -1.08
N GLY A 102 11.97 -13.14 -1.79
CA GLY A 102 13.01 -12.30 -1.19
C GLY A 102 12.44 -11.36 -0.13
N CYS A 103 11.29 -10.75 -0.42
CA CYS A 103 10.54 -9.92 0.52
C CYS A 103 10.12 -10.71 1.77
N PHE A 104 9.56 -11.90 1.57
CA PHE A 104 9.16 -12.80 2.65
C PHE A 104 10.35 -13.17 3.54
N ILE A 105 11.49 -13.56 2.97
CA ILE A 105 12.70 -13.91 3.74
C ILE A 105 13.20 -12.70 4.54
N PHE A 106 13.17 -11.49 3.97
CA PHE A 106 13.55 -10.27 4.68
C PHE A 106 12.65 -10.01 5.91
N TYR A 107 11.33 -9.98 5.73
CA TYR A 107 10.39 -9.75 6.84
C TYR A 107 10.41 -10.89 7.85
N PHE A 108 10.58 -12.13 7.40
CA PHE A 108 10.70 -13.28 8.29
C PHE A 108 11.99 -13.25 9.12
N THR A 109 13.11 -12.85 8.52
CA THR A 109 14.38 -12.63 9.24
C THR A 109 14.22 -11.52 10.28
N MET A 110 13.58 -10.41 9.91
CA MET A 110 13.29 -9.33 10.84
C MET A 110 12.38 -9.79 11.99
N PHE A 111 11.35 -10.58 11.69
CA PHE A 111 10.46 -11.18 12.68
C PHE A 111 11.25 -12.06 13.67
N LEU A 112 12.06 -13.00 13.18
CA LEU A 112 12.88 -13.87 14.03
C LEU A 112 13.90 -13.08 14.87
N SER A 113 14.57 -12.10 14.28
CA SER A 113 15.55 -11.27 14.99
C SER A 113 14.92 -10.48 16.15
N THR A 114 13.63 -10.17 16.07
CA THR A 114 12.89 -9.37 17.05
C THR A 114 12.00 -10.24 17.98
N ALA A 115 11.84 -11.53 17.69
CA ALA A 115 10.95 -12.44 18.42
C ALA A 115 11.34 -12.62 19.90
N GLY A 116 10.45 -12.27 20.83
CA GLY A 116 10.72 -12.32 22.27
C GLY A 116 11.29 -11.04 22.86
N THR A 117 11.28 -9.94 22.11
CA THR A 117 11.56 -8.60 22.66
C THR A 117 10.38 -8.17 23.54
N THR A 118 10.65 -7.80 24.79
CA THR A 118 9.60 -7.42 25.76
C THR A 118 9.74 -5.98 26.27
N LYS A 119 10.91 -5.35 26.09
CA LYS A 119 11.22 -4.00 26.60
C LYS A 119 11.73 -3.09 25.48
N LEU A 120 11.36 -1.80 25.57
CA LEU A 120 11.95 -0.73 24.75
C LEU A 120 13.43 -0.52 25.13
N HIS A 121 14.28 -0.19 24.16
CA HIS A 121 15.73 0.04 24.30
C HIS A 121 16.64 -1.18 24.49
N GLU A 122 16.14 -2.40 24.29
CA GLU A 122 17.03 -3.56 24.18
C GLU A 122 17.74 -3.58 22.81
N ALA A 123 18.86 -4.30 22.70
CA ALA A 123 19.64 -4.41 21.46
C ALA A 123 18.77 -4.86 20.26
N ARG A 124 17.74 -5.67 20.52
CA ARG A 124 16.79 -6.17 19.51
C ARG A 124 15.82 -5.09 19.03
N ASP A 125 15.37 -4.21 19.92
CA ASP A 125 14.53 -3.05 19.58
C ASP A 125 15.34 -1.99 18.82
N SER A 126 16.59 -1.75 19.22
CA SER A 126 17.53 -0.90 18.49
C SER A 126 17.83 -1.45 17.09
N TRP A 127 18.02 -2.78 16.96
CA TRP A 127 18.10 -3.45 15.67
C TRP A 127 16.80 -3.28 14.88
N HIS A 128 15.62 -3.47 15.48
CA HIS A 128 14.34 -3.38 14.77
C HIS A 128 14.02 -1.98 14.26
N SER A 129 14.28 -0.94 15.06
CA SER A 129 13.88 0.44 14.79
C SER A 129 15.00 1.35 14.24
N GLY A 130 16.25 0.90 14.25
CA GLY A 130 17.43 1.62 13.71
C GLY A 130 18.15 0.86 12.60
N TRP A 131 19.46 1.09 12.42
CA TRP A 131 20.36 0.31 11.55
C TRP A 131 19.85 0.13 10.10
N TRP A 132 19.22 1.17 9.56
CA TRP A 132 18.51 1.09 8.27
C TRP A 132 19.44 0.79 7.10
N ILE A 133 20.65 1.37 7.07
CA ILE A 133 21.61 1.12 5.99
C ILE A 133 21.94 -0.38 5.90
N THR A 134 22.26 -1.02 7.02
CA THR A 134 22.55 -2.46 7.08
C THR A 134 21.37 -3.29 6.58
N LYS A 135 20.14 -2.92 6.96
CA LYS A 135 18.92 -3.61 6.50
C LYS A 135 18.66 -3.43 5.02
N ILE A 136 18.95 -2.27 4.44
CA ILE A 136 18.80 -2.04 3.01
C ILE A 136 19.77 -2.94 2.24
N PHE A 137 21.04 -3.02 2.64
CA PHE A 137 21.98 -3.97 2.02
C PHE A 137 21.55 -5.43 2.19
N MET A 138 21.10 -5.81 3.39
CA MET A 138 20.55 -7.13 3.65
C MET A 138 19.33 -7.41 2.76
N GLY A 139 18.42 -6.45 2.62
CA GLY A 139 17.24 -6.52 1.78
C GLY A 139 17.60 -6.71 0.31
N ILE A 140 18.52 -5.92 -0.23
CA ILE A 140 19.00 -6.09 -1.61
C ILE A 140 19.58 -7.49 -1.82
N GLY A 141 20.43 -7.97 -0.91
CA GLY A 141 21.00 -9.32 -0.99
C GLY A 141 19.92 -10.42 -0.98
N LEU A 142 18.94 -10.29 -0.09
CA LEU A 142 17.80 -11.22 0.01
C LEU A 142 16.85 -11.14 -1.19
N MET A 143 16.82 -10.04 -1.94
CA MET A 143 16.05 -9.93 -3.18
C MET A 143 16.74 -10.59 -4.37
N VAL A 144 18.07 -10.59 -4.40
CA VAL A 144 18.84 -11.28 -5.45
C VAL A 144 18.89 -12.79 -5.19
N LEU A 145 18.93 -13.23 -3.93
CA LEU A 145 19.03 -14.64 -3.54
C LEU A 145 18.02 -15.58 -4.25
N PRO A 146 16.70 -15.28 -4.32
CA PRO A 146 15.70 -16.08 -5.02
C PRO A 146 15.98 -16.35 -6.49
N PHE A 147 16.78 -15.53 -7.17
CA PHE A 147 17.14 -15.76 -8.58
C PHE A 147 18.13 -16.92 -8.77
N PHE A 148 18.86 -17.29 -7.72
CA PHE A 148 19.73 -18.46 -7.74
C PHE A 148 19.00 -19.77 -7.39
N ILE A 149 17.79 -19.68 -6.82
CA ILE A 149 16.98 -20.83 -6.37
C ILE A 149 16.36 -21.59 -7.57
N PRO A 150 16.33 -22.94 -7.56
CA PRO A 150 15.66 -23.74 -8.58
C PRO A 150 14.14 -23.51 -8.66
N ASN A 151 13.57 -23.59 -9.86
CA ASN A 151 12.14 -23.33 -10.11
C ASN A 151 11.22 -24.25 -9.30
N LYS A 152 11.62 -25.50 -9.05
CA LYS A 152 10.86 -26.44 -8.21
C LYS A 152 10.57 -25.91 -6.81
N PHE A 153 11.51 -25.16 -6.20
CA PHE A 153 11.29 -24.54 -4.89
C PHE A 153 10.38 -23.31 -4.99
N ILE A 154 10.47 -22.57 -6.09
CA ILE A 154 9.61 -21.40 -6.35
C ILE A 154 8.16 -21.83 -6.56
N GLU A 155 7.92 -22.97 -7.21
CA GLU A 155 6.59 -23.56 -7.39
C GLU A 155 5.97 -23.95 -6.05
N VAL A 156 6.71 -24.67 -5.20
CA VAL A 156 6.26 -25.01 -3.83
C VAL A 156 5.99 -23.74 -3.02
N TYR A 157 6.84 -22.73 -3.14
CA TYR A 157 6.61 -21.43 -2.50
C TYR A 157 5.34 -20.75 -3.05
N GLY A 158 5.03 -20.88 -4.33
CA GLY A 158 3.81 -20.35 -4.95
C GLY A 158 2.54 -20.86 -4.28
N GLU A 159 2.49 -22.16 -3.97
CA GLU A 159 1.37 -22.76 -3.22
C GLU A 159 1.25 -22.18 -1.80
N VAL A 160 2.38 -22.04 -1.09
CA VAL A 160 2.42 -21.41 0.24
C VAL A 160 2.01 -19.94 0.17
N ALA A 161 2.46 -19.22 -0.85
CA ALA A 161 2.13 -17.82 -1.08
C ALA A 161 0.64 -17.63 -1.40
N HIS A 162 0.01 -18.59 -2.08
CA HIS A 162 -1.43 -18.57 -2.33
C HIS A 162 -2.23 -18.62 -1.01
N PHE A 163 -1.84 -19.51 -0.09
CA PHE A 163 -2.43 -19.55 1.25
C PHE A 163 -2.17 -18.24 2.03
N GLY A 164 -0.93 -17.74 1.97
CA GLY A 164 -0.54 -16.47 2.60
C GLY A 164 -1.34 -15.27 2.09
N ALA A 165 -1.63 -15.21 0.78
CA ALA A 165 -2.46 -14.18 0.17
C ALA A 165 -3.88 -14.17 0.74
N GLY A 166 -4.46 -15.36 1.01
CA GLY A 166 -5.75 -15.47 1.69
C GLY A 166 -5.73 -14.87 3.10
N VAL A 167 -4.68 -15.18 3.89
CA VAL A 167 -4.50 -14.59 5.23
C VAL A 167 -4.30 -13.07 5.15
N PHE A 168 -3.53 -12.59 4.17
CA PHE A 168 -3.30 -11.16 3.95
C PHE A 168 -4.62 -10.42 3.62
N LEU A 169 -5.48 -10.99 2.79
CA LEU A 169 -6.81 -10.44 2.50
C LEU A 169 -7.70 -10.35 3.75
N LEU A 170 -7.62 -11.31 4.66
CA LEU A 170 -8.34 -11.27 5.94
C LEU A 170 -7.82 -10.15 6.86
N ILE A 171 -6.50 -9.99 6.94
CA ILE A 171 -5.89 -8.90 7.72
C ILE A 171 -6.27 -7.54 7.11
N GLN A 172 -6.22 -7.40 5.79
CA GLN A 172 -6.63 -6.20 5.07
C GLN A 172 -8.11 -5.88 5.34
N LEU A 173 -8.97 -6.89 5.34
CA LEU A 173 -10.38 -6.74 5.67
C LEU A 173 -10.58 -6.20 7.09
N ILE A 174 -9.94 -6.80 8.10
CA ILE A 174 -10.02 -6.32 9.50
C ILE A 174 -9.50 -4.88 9.60
N SER A 175 -8.39 -4.58 8.94
CA SER A 175 -7.80 -3.23 8.91
C SER A 175 -8.76 -2.20 8.30
N ILE A 176 -9.47 -2.54 7.23
CA ILE A 176 -10.47 -1.65 6.60
C ILE A 176 -11.64 -1.43 7.55
N ILE A 177 -12.15 -2.48 8.21
CA ILE A 177 -13.24 -2.33 9.20
C ILE A 177 -12.80 -1.40 10.33
N SER A 178 -11.63 -1.62 10.92
CA SER A 178 -11.09 -0.76 11.98
C SER A 178 -10.90 0.69 11.53
N PHE A 179 -10.47 0.91 10.29
CA PHE A 179 -10.35 2.24 9.71
C PHE A 179 -11.71 2.92 9.54
N ILE A 180 -12.70 2.20 9.02
CA ILE A 180 -14.07 2.70 8.85
C ILE A 180 -14.68 3.06 10.22
N THR A 181 -14.52 2.22 11.24
CA THR A 181 -15.03 2.52 12.59
C THR A 181 -14.34 3.73 13.18
N TRP A 182 -13.03 3.84 13.02
CA TRP A 182 -12.27 5.01 13.47
C TRP A 182 -12.73 6.31 12.77
N LEU A 183 -12.97 6.26 11.45
CA LEU A 183 -13.52 7.41 10.71
C LEU A 183 -14.89 7.81 11.22
N ASN A 184 -15.76 6.82 11.48
CA ASN A 184 -17.11 7.06 11.98
C ASN A 184 -17.08 7.71 13.37
N ASP A 185 -16.26 7.20 14.28
CA ASP A 185 -16.13 7.71 15.65
C ASP A 185 -15.47 9.10 15.68
N CYS A 186 -14.45 9.32 14.84
CA CYS A 186 -13.77 10.60 14.72
C CYS A 186 -14.75 11.72 14.29
N CYS A 187 -15.57 11.48 13.25
CA CYS A 187 -16.56 12.47 12.83
C CYS A 187 -17.70 12.67 13.84
N ARG A 188 -17.99 11.67 14.67
CA ARG A 188 -19.01 11.78 15.73
C ARG A 188 -18.53 12.58 16.95
N SER A 189 -17.22 12.54 17.24
CA SER A 189 -16.64 13.17 18.43
C SER A 189 -16.36 14.67 18.28
N GLU A 190 -16.39 15.22 17.06
CA GLU A 190 -15.93 16.58 16.82
C GLU A 190 -17.02 17.64 17.07
N LYS A 191 -16.64 18.76 17.71
CA LYS A 191 -17.54 19.90 18.01
C LYS A 191 -18.13 20.59 16.76
N TYR A 192 -17.58 20.30 15.58
CA TYR A 192 -18.06 20.71 14.25
C TYR A 192 -18.72 19.53 13.47
N SER A 193 -19.44 18.68 14.20
CA SER A 193 -19.97 17.38 13.76
C SER A 193 -20.71 17.39 12.42
N GLU A 194 -21.48 18.44 12.11
CA GLU A 194 -22.35 18.44 10.91
C GLU A 194 -21.57 18.41 9.60
N ARG A 195 -20.45 19.15 9.47
CA ARG A 195 -19.70 19.19 8.20
C ARG A 195 -18.95 17.88 7.94
N CYS A 196 -18.30 17.31 8.96
CA CYS A 196 -17.62 16.01 8.86
C CYS A 196 -18.63 14.90 8.52
N TYR A 197 -19.76 14.90 9.22
CA TYR A 197 -20.84 13.93 8.99
C TYR A 197 -21.43 14.03 7.57
N ILE A 198 -21.67 15.24 7.07
CA ILE A 198 -22.16 15.46 5.70
C ILE A 198 -21.13 14.98 4.67
N GLN A 199 -19.85 15.34 4.82
CA GLN A 199 -18.78 14.93 3.90
C GLN A 199 -18.61 13.42 3.84
N VAL A 200 -18.60 12.76 5.00
CA VAL A 200 -18.44 11.30 5.11
C VAL A 200 -19.68 10.56 4.60
N THR A 201 -20.88 11.10 4.82
CA THR A 201 -22.12 10.57 4.25
C THR A 201 -22.14 10.70 2.73
N LEU A 202 -21.72 11.86 2.19
CA LEU A 202 -21.60 12.07 0.74
C LEU A 202 -20.56 11.13 0.11
N LEU A 203 -19.41 10.94 0.77
CA LEU A 203 -18.39 9.99 0.33
C LEU A 203 -18.95 8.56 0.28
N SER A 204 -19.71 8.16 1.29
CA SER A 204 -20.33 6.83 1.30
C SER A 204 -21.39 6.65 0.22
N LEU A 205 -22.22 7.67 -0.01
CA LEU A 205 -23.20 7.65 -1.09
C LEU A 205 -22.52 7.52 -2.46
N ALA A 206 -21.45 8.30 -2.69
CA ALA A 206 -20.65 8.20 -3.91
C ALA A 206 -20.01 6.82 -4.05
N ALA A 207 -19.44 6.27 -2.97
CA ALA A 207 -18.89 4.92 -2.93
C ALA A 207 -19.93 3.87 -3.31
N TYR A 208 -21.15 3.97 -2.77
CA TYR A 208 -22.24 3.05 -3.10
C TYR A 208 -22.66 3.14 -4.58
N ILE A 209 -22.76 4.35 -5.15
CA ILE A 209 -23.03 4.52 -6.59
C ILE A 209 -21.94 3.84 -7.42
N VAL A 210 -20.67 4.05 -7.07
CA VAL A 210 -19.53 3.40 -7.73
C VAL A 210 -19.59 1.88 -7.61
N CYS A 211 -19.99 1.32 -6.46
CA CYS A 211 -20.20 -0.13 -6.31
C CYS A 211 -21.23 -0.67 -7.30
N ILE A 212 -22.39 -0.02 -7.40
CA ILE A 212 -23.46 -0.43 -8.31
C ILE A 212 -22.99 -0.32 -9.77
N THR A 213 -22.34 0.78 -10.15
CA THR A 213 -21.76 0.92 -11.48
C THR A 213 -20.71 -0.16 -11.77
N GLY A 214 -19.83 -0.47 -10.82
CA GLY A 214 -18.82 -1.52 -10.94
C GLY A 214 -19.44 -2.90 -11.14
N ILE A 215 -20.51 -3.23 -10.41
CA ILE A 215 -21.24 -4.49 -10.58
C ILE A 215 -21.88 -4.58 -11.97
N ILE A 216 -22.50 -3.50 -12.45
CA ILE A 216 -23.09 -3.45 -13.80
C ILE A 216 -22.00 -3.68 -14.86
N LEU A 217 -20.85 -3.01 -14.75
CA LEU A 217 -19.73 -3.21 -15.66
C LEU A 217 -19.18 -4.64 -15.60
N MET A 218 -19.14 -5.27 -14.43
CA MET A 218 -18.74 -6.68 -14.30
C MET A 218 -19.67 -7.62 -15.05
N TYR A 219 -20.99 -7.40 -14.99
CA TYR A 219 -21.93 -8.20 -15.78
C TYR A 219 -21.71 -8.01 -17.29
N ILE A 220 -21.52 -6.77 -17.75
CA ILE A 220 -21.34 -6.48 -19.18
C ILE A 220 -20.05 -7.11 -19.72
N TRP A 221 -18.94 -7.04 -18.99
CA TRP A 221 -17.64 -7.50 -19.49
C TRP A 221 -17.34 -8.97 -19.21
N TYR A 222 -17.76 -9.52 -18.07
CA TYR A 222 -17.39 -10.88 -17.65
C TYR A 222 -18.53 -11.89 -17.65
N ALA A 223 -19.77 -11.47 -17.90
CA ALA A 223 -20.94 -12.35 -18.03
C ALA A 223 -21.88 -11.96 -19.20
N PRO A 224 -21.38 -11.84 -20.45
CA PRO A 224 -22.22 -11.48 -21.61
C PRO A 224 -23.20 -12.58 -22.00
N GLU A 225 -22.91 -13.84 -21.65
CA GLU A 225 -23.73 -15.01 -21.97
C GLU A 225 -24.15 -15.77 -20.72
N LEU A 226 -25.34 -16.40 -20.78
CA LEU A 226 -25.90 -17.21 -19.68
C LEU A 226 -25.08 -18.48 -19.38
N THR A 227 -24.16 -18.85 -20.26
CA THR A 227 -23.24 -19.99 -20.12
C THR A 227 -22.13 -19.74 -19.09
N CYS A 228 -21.84 -18.47 -18.77
CA CYS A 228 -20.81 -18.06 -17.80
C CYS A 228 -21.30 -18.18 -16.34
N VAL A 229 -21.88 -19.32 -15.95
CA VAL A 229 -22.55 -19.54 -14.66
C VAL A 229 -21.65 -19.23 -13.46
N ARG A 230 -20.35 -19.54 -13.54
CA ARG A 230 -19.38 -19.25 -12.48
C ARG A 230 -19.22 -17.75 -12.21
N ASN A 231 -19.05 -16.97 -13.28
CA ASN A 231 -18.87 -15.52 -13.17
C ASN A 231 -20.18 -14.87 -12.67
N ILE A 232 -21.32 -15.30 -13.21
CA ILE A 232 -22.64 -14.87 -12.75
C ILE A 232 -22.82 -15.17 -11.26
N PHE A 233 -22.44 -16.36 -10.79
CA PHE A 233 -22.52 -16.73 -9.37
C PHE A 233 -21.71 -15.79 -8.47
N PHE A 234 -20.46 -15.48 -8.82
CA PHE A 234 -19.63 -14.57 -8.02
C PHE A 234 -20.16 -13.13 -8.01
N ILE A 235 -20.61 -12.62 -9.16
CA ILE A 235 -21.15 -11.26 -9.27
C ILE A 235 -22.50 -11.15 -8.51
N THR A 236 -23.40 -12.13 -8.67
CA THR A 236 -24.69 -12.16 -7.95
C THR A 236 -24.49 -12.22 -6.44
N MET A 237 -23.59 -13.09 -5.94
CA MET A 237 -23.29 -13.17 -4.51
C MET A 237 -22.72 -11.87 -3.97
N THR A 238 -21.86 -11.19 -4.73
CA THR A 238 -21.32 -9.87 -4.36
C THR A 238 -22.43 -8.82 -4.24
N LEU A 239 -23.38 -8.80 -5.19
CA LEU A 239 -24.54 -7.91 -5.14
C LEU A 239 -25.44 -8.19 -3.93
N VAL A 240 -25.72 -9.46 -3.65
CA VAL A 240 -26.52 -9.87 -2.48
C VAL A 240 -25.84 -9.44 -1.18
N LEU A 241 -24.53 -9.66 -1.06
CA LEU A 241 -23.76 -9.25 0.12
C LEU A 241 -23.78 -7.73 0.32
N LEU A 242 -23.65 -6.95 -0.76
CA LEU A 242 -23.72 -5.48 -0.70
C LEU A 242 -25.10 -5.01 -0.19
N HIS A 243 -26.18 -5.57 -0.71
CA HIS A 243 -27.54 -5.26 -0.25
C HIS A 243 -27.76 -5.69 1.20
N LEU A 244 -27.35 -6.90 1.58
CA LEU A 244 -27.47 -7.40 2.96
C LEU A 244 -26.76 -6.47 3.96
N MET A 245 -25.52 -6.07 3.66
CA MET A 245 -24.76 -5.13 4.50
C MET A 245 -25.44 -3.78 4.63
N THR A 246 -26.02 -3.29 3.54
CA THR A 246 -26.76 -2.01 3.53
C THR A 246 -28.03 -2.11 4.38
N SER A 247 -28.81 -3.19 4.22
CA SER A 247 -30.02 -3.45 5.00
C SER A 247 -29.75 -3.58 6.50
N VAL A 248 -28.70 -4.31 6.89
CA VAL A 248 -28.30 -4.46 8.29
C VAL A 248 -27.85 -3.12 8.88
N SER A 249 -27.11 -2.30 8.12
CA SER A 249 -26.60 -1.00 8.59
C SER A 249 -27.69 0.06 8.74
N LEU A 250 -28.74 -0.01 7.91
CA LEU A 250 -29.92 0.86 7.99
C LEU A 250 -30.91 0.44 9.09
N HIS A 251 -30.75 -0.75 9.66
CA HIS A 251 -31.66 -1.23 10.69
C HIS A 251 -31.62 -0.29 11.91
N THR A 252 -32.79 0.26 12.27
CA THR A 252 -32.99 1.34 13.25
C THR A 252 -32.45 1.04 14.64
N LYS A 253 -32.22 -0.24 14.96
CA LYS A 253 -31.64 -0.69 16.22
C LYS A 253 -30.11 -0.50 16.32
N ILE A 254 -29.42 -0.35 15.20
CA ILE A 254 -27.94 -0.35 15.13
C ILE A 254 -27.39 1.05 14.81
N ASN A 255 -28.13 1.91 14.10
CA ASN A 255 -27.78 3.32 13.80
C ASN A 255 -26.28 3.55 13.49
N ALA A 256 -25.66 2.62 12.76
CA ALA A 256 -24.25 2.69 12.38
C ALA A 256 -24.01 3.65 11.19
N GLY A 257 -25.06 4.19 10.59
CA GLY A 257 -25.00 5.09 9.45
C GLY A 257 -24.68 4.38 8.14
N PHE A 258 -24.67 5.15 7.04
CA PHE A 258 -24.44 4.63 5.69
C PHE A 258 -22.95 4.42 5.37
N LEU A 259 -22.04 4.84 6.25
CA LEU A 259 -20.59 4.86 5.99
C LEU A 259 -20.00 3.46 5.81
N THR A 260 -20.32 2.57 6.74
CA THR A 260 -19.80 1.20 6.79
C THR A 260 -20.12 0.39 5.54
N PRO A 261 -21.38 0.30 5.07
CA PRO A 261 -21.71 -0.49 3.89
C PRO A 261 -21.15 0.08 2.59
N GLY A 262 -20.98 1.40 2.46
CA GLY A 262 -20.45 2.03 1.24
C GLY A 262 -18.97 1.73 1.02
N LEU A 263 -18.12 2.00 2.03
CA LEU A 263 -16.67 1.76 1.93
C LEU A 263 -16.32 0.27 1.92
N MET A 264 -17.02 -0.53 2.73
CA MET A 264 -16.87 -1.99 2.71
C MET A 264 -17.34 -2.59 1.38
N GLY A 265 -18.43 -2.06 0.81
CA GLY A 265 -18.92 -2.44 -0.50
C GLY A 265 -17.88 -2.25 -1.60
N LEU A 266 -17.16 -1.12 -1.61
CA LEU A 266 -16.11 -0.86 -2.58
C LEU A 266 -15.01 -1.92 -2.54
N TYR A 267 -14.60 -2.32 -1.34
CA TYR A 267 -13.59 -3.36 -1.15
C TYR A 267 -14.03 -4.71 -1.70
N ILE A 268 -15.27 -5.13 -1.42
CA ILE A 268 -15.80 -6.42 -1.90
C ILE A 268 -15.95 -6.41 -3.42
N VAL A 269 -16.49 -5.33 -3.98
CA VAL A 269 -16.61 -5.16 -5.45
C VAL A 269 -15.24 -5.19 -6.11
N TYR A 270 -14.22 -4.56 -5.51
CA TYR A 270 -12.85 -4.61 -5.98
C TYR A 270 -12.25 -6.03 -5.93
N ILE A 271 -12.44 -6.78 -4.84
CA ILE A 271 -11.98 -8.17 -4.77
C ILE A 271 -12.67 -9.04 -5.82
N CYS A 272 -13.99 -8.89 -5.99
CA CYS A 272 -14.73 -9.63 -7.01
C CYS A 272 -14.19 -9.33 -8.41
N TRP A 273 -13.92 -8.05 -8.72
CA TRP A 273 -13.27 -7.64 -9.96
C TRP A 273 -11.92 -8.34 -10.18
N CYS A 274 -11.07 -8.35 -9.15
CA CYS A 274 -9.77 -9.01 -9.20
C CYS A 274 -9.91 -10.52 -9.44
N ALA A 275 -10.86 -11.18 -8.78
CA ALA A 275 -11.12 -12.61 -8.92
C ALA A 275 -11.71 -13.00 -10.29
N LEU A 276 -12.43 -12.10 -10.95
CA LEU A 276 -12.94 -12.34 -12.31
C LEU A 276 -11.87 -12.14 -13.39
N ARG A 277 -10.88 -11.30 -13.11
CA ARG A 277 -9.76 -11.04 -14.04
C ARG A 277 -8.66 -12.10 -13.95
N SER A 278 -8.52 -12.77 -12.81
CA SER A 278 -7.54 -13.85 -12.59
C SER A 278 -7.92 -15.11 -13.36
#